data_AF-A0A2D7XBR1-F1
#
_entry.id   AF-A0A2D7XBR1-F1
#
_cell.length_a   1.000
_cell.length_b   1.000
_cell.length_c   1.000
_cell.angle_alpha   90.00
_cell.angle_beta   90.00
_cell.angle_gamma   90.00
#
_symmetry.space_group_name_H-M   'P 1'
#
loop_
_entity.id
_entity.type
_entity.pdbx_description
1 polymer ?
#
loop_
_entity_poly.entity_id
_entity_poly.type
_entity_poly.pdbx_seq_one_letter_code
_entity_poly.pdbx_strand_id
1 'polypeptide(L)' 'MTPAAASENVAATTAKANIENCTGVIARGPGDFVGQLVGDTSNTTITMAAGAVYPIRVKSIDATSGIAVVLLYNV' A
#
# COMPACT_ATOMS: atom_id res chain seq x y z
N MET A 1 -9.74 -21.88 -11.28
CA MET A 1 -10.35 -20.54 -11.24
C MET A 1 -9.40 -19.64 -10.48
N THR A 2 -8.76 -18.68 -11.14
CA THR A 2 -7.93 -17.68 -10.46
C THR A 2 -8.85 -16.75 -9.65
N PRO A 3 -8.60 -16.51 -8.36
CA PRO A 3 -9.36 -15.54 -7.58
C PRO A 3 -9.29 -14.16 -8.25
N ALA A 4 -10.41 -13.46 -8.34
CA ALA A 4 -10.46 -12.12 -8.93
C ALA A 4 -9.90 -11.09 -7.96
N ALA A 5 -8.59 -10.82 -7.98
CA ALA A 5 -7.97 -9.85 -7.07
C ALA A 5 -8.74 -8.51 -7.08
N ALA A 6 -9.31 -8.12 -5.94
CA ALA A 6 -9.90 -6.80 -5.77
C ALA A 6 -8.77 -5.78 -5.58
N SER A 7 -8.95 -4.58 -6.11
CA SER A 7 -7.95 -3.51 -5.97
C SER A 7 -8.60 -2.18 -5.62
N GLU A 8 -7.89 -1.38 -4.84
CA GLU A 8 -8.35 -0.05 -4.43
C GLU A 8 -7.25 0.99 -4.65
N ASN A 9 -7.59 2.10 -5.29
CA ASN A 9 -6.65 3.18 -5.56
C ASN A 9 -6.68 4.21 -4.42
N VAL A 10 -5.53 4.48 -3.81
CA VAL A 10 -5.34 5.45 -2.73
C VAL A 10 -4.46 6.59 -3.24
N ALA A 11 -4.94 7.83 -3.11
CA ALA A 11 -4.18 9.01 -3.49
C ALA A 11 -3.01 9.27 -2.52
N ALA A 12 -1.96 9.93 -3.00
CA ALA A 12 -0.69 10.08 -2.28
C ALA A 12 -0.85 10.56 -0.84
N THR A 13 -1.63 11.63 -0.64
CA THR A 13 -1.75 12.29 0.65
C THR A 13 -2.92 11.80 1.49
N THR A 14 -3.52 10.66 1.13
CA THR A 14 -4.69 10.13 1.82
C THR A 14 -4.24 9.16 2.92
N ALA A 15 -4.51 9.52 4.18
CA ALA A 15 -4.38 8.57 5.28
C ALA A 15 -5.45 7.49 5.16
N LYS A 16 -5.07 6.24 5.45
CA LYS A 16 -5.97 5.09 5.50
C LYS A 16 -5.54 4.13 6.59
N ALA A 17 -6.48 3.55 7.32
CA ALA A 17 -6.19 2.62 8.42
C ALA A 17 -6.90 1.28 8.23
N ASN A 18 -6.47 0.28 9.00
CA ASN A 18 -7.06 -1.06 9.08
C ASN A 18 -7.14 -1.80 7.73
N ILE A 19 -6.02 -1.81 7.00
CA ILE A 19 -5.89 -2.41 5.66
C ILE A 19 -5.41 -3.87 5.74
N GLU A 20 -5.76 -4.58 6.81
CA GLU A 20 -5.12 -5.86 7.20
C GLU A 20 -5.33 -7.02 6.21
N ASN A 21 -6.28 -6.88 5.28
CA ASN A 21 -6.54 -7.85 4.21
C ASN A 21 -5.74 -7.59 2.92
N CYS A 22 -4.91 -6.55 2.90
CA CYS A 22 -4.04 -6.23 1.77
C CYS A 22 -2.92 -7.27 1.64
N THR A 23 -2.70 -7.74 0.41
CA THR A 23 -1.65 -8.72 0.06
C THR A 23 -0.48 -8.08 -0.67
N GLY A 24 -0.62 -6.83 -1.11
CA GLY A 24 0.44 -6.08 -1.76
C GLY A 24 0.01 -4.68 -2.17
N VAL A 25 0.98 -3.89 -2.62
CA VAL A 25 0.76 -2.55 -3.14
C VAL A 25 1.46 -2.37 -4.48
N ILE A 26 0.84 -1.63 -5.37
CA ILE A 26 1.44 -1.16 -6.62
C ILE A 26 1.60 0.35 -6.54
N ALA A 27 2.82 0.86 -6.62
CA ALA A 27 3.05 2.29 -6.66
C ALA A 27 2.63 2.85 -8.03
N ARG A 28 1.83 3.92 -8.06
CA ARG A 28 1.43 4.58 -9.32
C ARG A 28 2.52 5.47 -9.90
N GLY A 29 3.48 5.88 -9.10
CA GLY A 29 4.63 6.70 -9.48
C GLY A 29 5.81 6.39 -8.56
N PRO A 30 7.02 6.87 -8.90
CA PRO A 30 8.17 6.71 -8.03
C PRO A 30 8.04 7.64 -6.80
N GLY A 31 8.57 7.22 -5.66
CA GLY A 31 8.66 8.04 -4.46
C GLY A 31 8.44 7.23 -3.18
N ASP A 32 8.15 7.91 -2.08
CA ASP A 32 8.11 7.30 -0.75
C ASP A 32 6.69 6.97 -0.29
N PHE A 33 6.48 5.68 -0.07
CA PHE A 33 5.37 5.17 0.70
C PHE A 33 5.66 5.37 2.19
N VAL A 34 4.72 5.94 2.93
CA VAL A 34 4.81 6.07 4.40
C VAL A 34 3.58 5.43 5.02
N GLY A 35 3.79 4.48 5.92
CA GLY A 35 2.68 3.78 6.57
C GLY A 35 3.15 2.71 7.53
N GLN A 36 2.23 2.06 8.22
CA GLN A 36 2.54 0.94 9.12
C GLN A 36 2.31 -0.38 8.37
N LEU A 37 3.26 -1.31 8.45
CA LEU A 37 3.07 -2.67 7.94
C LEU A 37 2.42 -3.56 9.01
N VAL A 38 1.77 -4.63 8.56
CA VAL A 38 1.22 -5.64 9.49
C VAL A 38 2.37 -6.34 10.21
N GLY A 39 2.36 -6.26 11.54
CA GLY A 39 3.41 -6.82 12.41
C GLY A 39 4.38 -5.77 12.97
N ASP A 40 4.44 -4.58 12.36
CA ASP A 40 5.25 -3.48 12.86
C ASP A 40 4.47 -2.65 13.88
N THR A 41 5.17 -2.00 14.82
CA THR A 41 4.57 -1.07 15.80
C THR A 41 4.74 0.39 15.42
N SER A 42 5.54 0.68 14.40
CA SER A 42 5.92 2.03 13.98
C SER A 42 5.71 2.22 12.48
N ASN A 43 5.66 3.47 12.04
CA ASN A 43 5.61 3.79 10.62
C ASN A 43 6.94 3.43 9.96
N THR A 44 6.84 2.91 8.75
CA THR A 44 7.93 2.52 7.87
C THR A 44 7.84 3.35 6.59
N THR A 45 9.00 3.85 6.14
CA THR A 45 9.15 4.50 4.84
C THR A 45 9.75 3.53 3.84
N ILE A 46 9.12 3.38 2.68
CA ILE A 46 9.58 2.50 1.61
C ILE A 46 9.66 3.31 0.32
N THR A 47 10.85 3.42 -0.26
CA THR A 47 11.03 4.01 -1.58
C THR A 47 10.58 3.02 -2.64
N MET A 48 9.55 3.40 -3.39
CA MET A 48 8.91 2.57 -4.40
C MET A 48 9.20 3.07 -5.81
N ALA A 49 9.34 2.13 -6.74
CA ALA A 49 9.41 2.37 -8.17
C ALA A 49 8.01 2.31 -8.80
N ALA A 50 7.76 3.16 -9.79
CA ALA A 50 6.48 3.20 -10.49
C ALA A 50 6.14 1.85 -11.15
N GLY A 51 4.91 1.38 -10.94
CA GLY A 51 4.37 0.16 -11.54
C GLY A 51 4.88 -1.15 -10.93
N ALA A 52 5.83 -1.09 -9.99
CA ALA A 52 6.32 -2.29 -9.31
C ALA A 52 5.31 -2.79 -8.26
N VAL A 53 5.18 -4.11 -8.16
CA VAL A 53 4.37 -4.78 -7.15
C VAL A 53 5.24 -5.06 -5.92
N TYR A 54 4.81 -4.55 -4.78
CA TYR A 54 5.42 -4.77 -3.48
C TYR A 54 4.55 -5.75 -2.69
N PRO A 55 4.99 -6.99 -2.44
CA PRO A 55 4.22 -8.01 -1.73
C PRO A 55 4.27 -7.78 -0.21
N ILE A 56 3.85 -6.58 0.22
CA ILE A 56 3.82 -6.15 1.63
C ILE A 56 2.37 -6.05 2.10
N ARG A 57 2.14 -6.39 3.37
CA ARG A 57 0.84 -6.21 4.00
C ARG A 57 0.84 -4.89 4.75
N VAL A 58 0.01 -3.97 4.29
CA VAL A 58 -0.09 -2.64 4.88
C VAL A 58 -1.18 -2.67 5.93
N LYS A 59 -0.91 -2.16 7.13
CA LYS A 59 -1.92 -1.94 8.19
C LYS A 59 -2.54 -0.56 8.05
N SER A 60 -1.73 0.46 7.79
CA SER A 60 -2.18 1.84 7.53
C SER A 60 -1.24 2.56 6.55
N ILE A 61 -1.78 3.56 5.87
CA ILE A 61 -1.08 4.52 5.03
C ILE A 61 -1.16 5.87 5.72
N ASP A 62 -0.04 6.56 5.84
CA ASP A 62 0.05 7.88 6.43
C ASP A 62 -0.26 8.97 5.37
N ALA A 63 -0.88 10.08 5.79
CA ALA A 63 -1.18 11.20 4.89
C ALA A 63 0.08 11.91 4.35
N THR A 64 1.25 11.65 4.93
CA THR A 64 2.55 12.14 4.47
C THR A 64 3.14 11.32 3.32
N SER A 65 2.49 10.22 2.91
CA SER A 65 2.97 9.46 1.76
C SER A 65 3.04 10.35 0.51
N GLY A 66 4.18 10.30 -0.18
CA GLY A 66 4.42 11.11 -1.38
C GLY A 66 3.85 10.49 -2.65
N ILE A 67 3.31 9.26 -2.57
CA ILE A 67 2.92 8.47 -3.74
C ILE A 67 1.53 7.88 -3.63
N ALA A 68 0.79 7.92 -4.73
CA ALA A 68 -0.45 7.16 -4.84
C ALA A 68 -0.12 5.67 -5.00
N VAL A 69 -0.92 4.82 -4.37
CA VAL A 69 -0.75 3.36 -4.40
C VAL A 69 -2.06 2.66 -4.74
N VAL A 70 -1.96 1.50 -5.38
CA VAL A 70 -3.08 0.59 -5.54
C VAL A 70 -2.89 -0.56 -4.56
N LEU A 71 -3.81 -0.71 -3.62
CA LEU A 71 -3.86 -1.81 -2.67
C LEU A 71 -4.43 -3.04 -3.37
N LEU A 72 -3.77 -4.18 -3.21
CA LEU A 72 -4.18 -5.47 -3.75
C LEU A 72 -4.78 -6.30 -2.62
N TYR A 73 -5.92 -6.92 -2.89
CA TYR A 73 -6.63 -7.78 -1.94
C TYR A 73 -6.84 -9.16 -2.56
N ASN A 74 -6.68 -10.20 -1.74
CA ASN A 74 -7.21 -11.52 -2.09
C ASN A 74 -8.72 -11.51 -1.86
N VAL A 75 -9.47 -12.03 -2.83
CA VAL A 75 -10.91 -12.34 -2.69
C VAL A 75 -11.10 -13.83 -2.54
#